data_AF-A0A7C5JFY8-F1
#
_entry.id   AF-A0A7C5JFY8-F1
#
_cell.length_a   1.000
_cell.length_b   1.000
_cell.length_c   1.000
_cell.angle_alpha   90.00
_cell.angle_beta   90.00
_cell.angle_gamma   90.00
#
_symmetry.space_group_name_H-M   'P 1'
#
loop_
_entity.id
_entity.type
_entity.pdbx_description
1 polymer ?
#
loop_
_entity_poly.entity_id
_entity_poly.type
_entity_poly.pdbx_seq_one_letter_code
_entity_poly.pdbx_strand_id
1 'polypeptide(L)'
;VVSPTRTTYLSKRYKELDDIIRIFNHFDILLVEGLKTLPLPRIAIFRNKIDESYLDYSEAIAIDESINIKEYNIPQEIDILNLNSTSEIIDWIEKNAKEV
;
A
#
# COMPACT_ATOMS: atom_id res chain seq x y z
N VAL A 1 -26.15 -6.00 -8.08
CA VAL A 1 -26.73 -4.65 -8.27
C VAL A 1 -25.59 -3.68 -8.52
N VAL A 2 -25.43 -3.21 -9.76
CA VAL A 2 -24.35 -2.30 -10.18
C VAL A 2 -25.01 -0.94 -10.44
N SER A 3 -24.44 0.15 -9.91
CA SER A 3 -24.95 1.53 -10.08
C SER A 3 -23.82 2.39 -10.64
N PRO A 4 -24.11 3.37 -11.52
CA PRO A 4 -23.11 4.27 -12.11
C PRO A 4 -22.31 5.09 -11.07
N THR A 5 -22.86 5.28 -9.87
CA THR A 5 -22.26 6.10 -8.80
C THR A 5 -21.70 5.28 -7.64
N ARG A 6 -21.74 3.94 -7.75
CA ARG A 6 -21.33 3.06 -6.67
C ARG A 6 -19.82 2.86 -6.71
N THR A 7 -19.13 3.48 -5.76
CA THR A 7 -17.67 3.39 -5.58
C THR A 7 -17.19 2.08 -4.95
N THR A 8 -18.10 1.28 -4.35
CA THR A 8 -17.73 0.04 -3.64
C THR A 8 -18.15 -1.21 -4.41
N TYR A 9 -17.22 -1.95 -5.00
CA TYR A 9 -17.49 -3.25 -5.62
C TYR A 9 -17.31 -4.39 -4.62
N LEU A 10 -18.36 -5.20 -4.38
CA LEU A 10 -18.27 -6.37 -3.50
C LEU A 10 -18.39 -7.64 -4.37
N SER A 11 -17.27 -8.33 -4.58
CA SER A 11 -17.22 -9.62 -5.31
C SER A 11 -17.37 -10.79 -4.35
N LYS A 12 -18.22 -11.77 -4.70
CA LYS A 12 -18.29 -13.08 -4.03
C LYS A 12 -17.43 -14.16 -4.72
N ARG A 13 -16.77 -13.81 -5.82
CA ARG A 13 -15.85 -14.69 -6.57
C ARG A 13 -14.42 -14.15 -6.44
N TYR A 14 -13.44 -15.04 -6.28
CA TYR A 14 -12.04 -14.69 -6.46
C TYR A 14 -11.91 -14.07 -7.86
N LYS A 15 -11.43 -12.83 -7.91
CA LYS A 15 -11.12 -12.14 -9.15
C LYS A 15 -9.64 -11.86 -9.10
N GLU A 16 -8.95 -12.21 -10.18
CA GLU A 16 -7.56 -11.80 -10.38
C GLU A 16 -7.52 -10.27 -10.41
N LEU A 17 -6.41 -9.67 -9.98
CA LEU A 17 -6.23 -8.21 -9.96
C LEU A 17 -6.54 -7.58 -11.33
N ASP A 18 -6.17 -8.27 -12.41
CA ASP A 18 -6.42 -7.84 -13.79
C ASP A 18 -7.91 -7.66 -14.11
N ASP A 19 -8.78 -8.51 -13.54
CA ASP A 19 -10.22 -8.36 -13.71
C ASP A 19 -10.73 -7.12 -12.99
N ILE A 20 -10.13 -6.75 -11.85
CA ILE A 20 -10.47 -5.55 -11.09
C ILE A 20 -10.04 -4.31 -11.87
N ILE A 21 -8.80 -4.27 -12.37
CA ILE A 21 -8.27 -3.18 -13.20
C ILE A 21 -9.17 -2.96 -14.42
N ARG A 22 -9.54 -4.03 -15.12
CA ARG A 22 -10.43 -3.97 -16.30
C ARG A 22 -11.84 -3.44 -15.98
N ILE A 23 -12.35 -3.67 -14.78
CA ILE A 23 -13.67 -3.15 -14.37
C ILE A 23 -13.63 -1.63 -14.18
N PHE A 24 -12.52 -1.12 -13.66
CA PHE A 24 -12.37 0.31 -13.39
C PHE A 24 -11.91 1.11 -14.62
N ASN A 25 -11.36 0.45 -15.65
CA ASN A 25 -11.08 0.91 -17.03
C ASN A 25 -10.21 2.18 -17.18
N HIS A 26 -10.54 3.28 -16.51
CA HIS A 26 -9.76 4.51 -16.47
C HIS A 26 -9.65 5.02 -15.02
N PHE A 27 -8.43 5.09 -14.51
CA PHE A 27 -8.10 5.70 -13.22
C PHE A 27 -6.67 6.25 -13.30
N ASP A 28 -6.39 7.31 -12.55
CA ASP A 28 -5.03 7.85 -12.44
C ASP A 28 -4.22 7.08 -11.38
N ILE A 29 -4.87 6.70 -10.28
CA ILE A 29 -4.25 5.97 -9.15
C ILE A 29 -5.21 4.87 -8.68
N LEU A 30 -4.67 3.67 -8.49
CA LEU A 30 -5.33 2.55 -7.81
C LEU A 30 -4.61 2.28 -6.48
N LEU A 31 -5.30 2.52 -5.36
CA LEU A 31 -4.82 2.12 -4.05
C LEU A 31 -5.40 0.76 -3.68
N VAL A 32 -4.53 -0.17 -3.31
CA VAL A 32 -4.90 -1.52 -2.87
C VAL A 32 -4.51 -1.70 -1.41
N GLU A 33 -5.50 -1.97 -0.56
CA GLU A 33 -5.26 -2.31 0.85
C GLU A 33 -5.15 -3.84 1.02
N GLY A 34 -4.10 -4.30 1.69
CA GLY A 34 -3.87 -5.72 1.95
C GLY A 34 -3.25 -6.46 0.75
N LEU A 35 -3.63 -7.73 0.56
CA LEU A 35 -3.19 -8.61 -0.53
C LEU A 35 -1.67 -8.65 -0.72
N LYS A 36 -0.95 -9.24 0.25
CA LYS A 36 0.52 -9.30 0.30
C LYS A 36 1.19 -9.94 -0.93
N THR A 37 0.45 -10.75 -1.69
CA THR A 37 0.98 -11.53 -2.81
C THR A 37 1.02 -10.78 -4.14
N LEU A 38 0.46 -9.56 -4.21
CA LEU A 38 0.47 -8.76 -5.43
C LEU A 38 1.82 -8.05 -5.62
N PRO A 39 2.42 -8.06 -6.83
CA PRO A 39 3.70 -7.42 -7.13
C PRO A 39 3.51 -5.91 -7.41
N LEU A 40 2.86 -5.23 -6.46
CA LEU A 40 2.62 -3.79 -6.48
C LEU A 40 3.47 -3.12 -5.39
N PRO A 41 3.98 -1.90 -5.64
CA PRO A 41 4.67 -1.09 -4.63
C PRO A 41 3.81 -0.95 -3.37
N ARG A 42 4.42 -1.12 -2.21
CA ARG A 42 3.73 -1.23 -0.93
C ARG A 42 4.38 -0.38 0.15
N ILE A 43 3.52 0.36 0.84
CA ILE A 43 3.83 0.97 2.13
C ILE A 43 3.20 0.10 3.22
N ALA A 44 4.02 -0.47 4.12
CA ALA A 44 3.51 -1.12 5.32
C ALA A 44 3.34 -0.09 6.46
N ILE A 45 2.16 -0.08 7.06
CA ILE A 45 1.81 0.87 8.13
C ILE A 45 1.99 0.19 9.49
N PHE A 46 2.79 0.78 10.37
CA PHE A 46 2.99 0.27 11.72
C PHE A 46 2.72 1.33 12.79
N ARG A 47 2.16 0.89 13.91
CA ARG A 47 2.03 1.65 15.15
C ARG A 47 2.41 0.76 16.33
N ASN A 48 3.08 1.33 17.32
CA ASN A 48 3.62 0.72 18.54
C ASN A 48 4.72 -0.34 18.33
N LYS A 49 4.61 -1.17 17.29
CA LYS A 49 5.60 -2.19 16.95
C LYS A 49 5.66 -2.43 15.45
N ILE A 50 6.83 -2.78 14.95
CA ILE A 50 7.01 -3.28 13.60
C ILE A 50 6.86 -4.80 13.62
N ASP A 51 6.09 -5.33 12.67
CA ASP A 51 6.08 -6.77 12.37
C ASP A 51 7.05 -7.02 11.22
N GLU A 52 8.24 -7.53 11.56
CA GLU A 52 9.34 -7.73 10.61
C GLU A 52 8.96 -8.67 9.46
N SER A 53 7.94 -9.53 9.63
CA SER A 53 7.47 -10.44 8.56
C SER A 53 6.85 -9.72 7.35
N TYR A 54 6.61 -8.41 7.46
CA TYR A 54 6.12 -7.57 6.37
C TYR A 54 7.23 -6.81 5.63
N LEU A 55 8.45 -6.74 6.17
CA LEU A 55 9.55 -5.97 5.59
C LEU A 55 9.94 -6.54 4.22
N ASP A 56 10.01 -7.87 4.08
CA ASP A 56 10.34 -8.55 2.82
C ASP A 56 9.34 -8.32 1.67
N TYR A 57 8.18 -7.74 1.98
CA TYR A 57 7.09 -7.49 1.02
C TYR A 57 6.80 -6.00 0.82
N SER A 58 7.65 -5.13 1.37
CA SER A 58 7.41 -3.69 1.42
C SER A 58 8.61 -2.91 0.90
N GLU A 59 8.36 -1.99 -0.01
CA GLU A 59 9.35 -1.02 -0.49
C GLU A 59 9.47 0.18 0.46
N ALA A 60 8.44 0.42 1.27
CA ALA A 60 8.47 1.43 2.32
C ALA A 60 7.69 1.01 3.56
N ILE A 61 8.01 1.64 4.68
CA ILE A 61 7.22 1.60 5.91
C ILE A 61 6.80 3.01 6.30
N ALA A 62 5.59 3.16 6.84
CA ALA A 62 5.16 4.40 7.48
C ALA A 62 4.91 4.15 8.97
N ILE A 63 5.59 4.92 9.81
CA ILE A 63 5.58 4.78 11.28
C ILE A 63 5.30 6.10 11.97
N ASP A 64 4.77 6.05 13.19
CA ASP A 64 4.64 7.22 14.06
C ASP A 64 5.70 7.20 15.18
N GLU A 65 5.67 8.21 16.03
CA GLU A 65 6.59 8.40 17.16
C GLU A 65 6.53 7.29 18.22
N SER A 66 5.56 6.37 18.16
CA SER A 66 5.46 5.25 19.09
C SER A 66 6.50 4.15 18.81
N ILE A 67 7.21 4.22 17.68
CA ILE A 67 8.17 3.22 17.24
C ILE A 67 9.59 3.81 17.26
N ASN A 68 10.50 3.10 17.93
CA ASN A 68 11.93 3.39 17.87
C ASN A 68 12.61 2.51 16.82
N ILE A 69 12.89 3.07 15.63
CA ILE A 69 13.50 2.33 14.50
C ILE A 69 14.84 1.68 14.84
N LYS A 70 15.56 2.17 15.86
CA LYS A 70 16.87 1.62 16.27
C LYS A 70 16.75 0.24 16.93
N GLU A 71 15.54 -0.16 17.32
CA GLU A 71 15.26 -1.46 17.92
C GLU A 71 15.03 -2.56 16.86
N TYR A 72 14.93 -2.21 15.58
CA TYR A 72 14.61 -3.11 14.49
C TYR A 72 15.74 -3.14 13.45
N ASN A 73 15.93 -4.29 12.82
CA ASN A 73 16.86 -4.43 11.70
C ASN A 73 16.12 -4.22 10.37
N ILE A 74 15.92 -2.95 10.02
CA ILE A 74 15.23 -2.57 8.78
C ILE A 74 16.22 -2.61 7.61
N PRO A 75 15.94 -3.36 6.52
CA PRO A 75 16.77 -3.34 5.31
C PRO A 75 16.99 -1.92 4.77
N GLN A 76 18.17 -1.66 4.20
CA GLN A 76 18.54 -0.32 3.74
C GLN A 76 17.73 0.14 2.52
N GLU A 77 17.14 -0.81 1.80
CA GLU A 77 16.34 -0.56 0.61
C GLU A 77 14.92 -0.07 0.94
N ILE A 78 14.49 -0.20 2.20
CA ILE A 78 13.14 0.20 2.64
C ILE A 78 13.15 1.67 3.04
N ASP A 79 12.31 2.46 2.36
CA ASP A 79 12.08 3.86 2.75
C ASP A 79 11.31 3.91 4.08
N ILE A 80 11.76 4.76 5.01
CA ILE A 80 11.06 4.99 6.28
C ILE A 80 10.37 6.35 6.21
N LEU A 81 9.04 6.33 6.25
CA LEU A 81 8.18 7.49 6.12
C LEU A 81 7.55 7.87 7.46
N ASN A 82 7.32 9.17 7.68
CA ASN A 82 6.51 9.63 8.80
C ASN A 82 5.02 9.44 8.52
N LEU A 83 4.36 8.55 9.27
CA LEU A 83 2.93 8.24 9.15
C LEU A 83 2.04 9.47 9.36
N ASN A 84 2.50 10.45 10.14
CA ASN A 84 1.76 11.69 10.42
C ASN A 84 2.03 12.79 9.37
N SER A 85 2.87 12.52 8.37
CA SER A 85 3.20 13.44 7.27
C SER A 85 2.50 13.03 5.98
N THR A 86 1.26 13.51 5.77
CA THR A 86 0.49 13.17 4.57
C THR A 86 1.21 13.54 3.27
N SER A 87 1.92 14.66 3.24
CA SER A 87 2.68 15.10 2.06
C SER A 87 3.78 14.10 1.68
N GLU A 88 4.52 13.60 2.68
CA GLU A 88 5.58 12.63 2.46
C GLU A 88 5.04 11.29 1.92
N ILE A 89 3.87 10.87 2.40
CA ILE A 89 3.20 9.68 1.87
C ILE A 89 2.75 9.89 0.41
N ILE A 90 2.19 11.06 0.09
CA ILE A 90 1.78 11.41 -1.28
C ILE A 90 2.99 11.44 -2.21
N ASP A 91 4.07 12.13 -1.82
CA ASP A 91 5.29 12.24 -2.60
C ASP A 91 5.89 10.85 -2.91
N TRP A 92 5.84 9.94 -1.92
CA TRP A 92 6.27 8.56 -2.12
C TRP A 92 5.37 7.81 -3.11
N ILE A 93 4.04 7.97 -3.00
CA ILE A 93 3.07 7.34 -3.91
C ILE A 93 3.29 7.83 -5.34
N GLU A 94 3.39 9.15 -5.57
CA GLU A 94 3.58 9.71 -6.91
C GLU A 94 4.90 9.27 -7.55
N LYS A 95 5.96 9.14 -6.74
CA LYS A 95 7.27 8.69 -7.22
C LYS A 95 7.32 7.20 -7.55
N ASN A 96 6.62 6.36 -6.78
CA ASN A 96 6.76 4.91 -6.85
C ASN A 96 5.55 4.18 -7.46
N ALA A 97 4.46 4.89 -7.79
CA ALA A 97 3.31 4.31 -8.46
C ALA A 97 3.73 3.61 -9.76
N LYS A 98 3.16 2.42 -9.98
CA LYS A 98 3.48 1.58 -11.14
C LYS A 98 2.34 1.64 -12.15
N GLU A 99 2.70 1.82 -13.42
CA GLU A 99 1.76 1.70 -14.53
C GLU A 99 1.28 0.24 -14.66
N VAL A 100 -0.04 0.07 -14.78
CA VAL A 100 -0.74 -1.24 -14.82
C VAL A 100 -1.78 -1.29 -15.92
#